data_AF-A0AAN6T3X5-F1
#
_entry.id   AF-A0AAN6T3X5-F1
#
_cell.length_a   1.000
_cell.length_b   1.000
_cell.length_c   1.000
_cell.angle_alpha   90.00
_cell.angle_beta   90.00
_cell.angle_gamma   90.00
#
_symmetry.space_group_name_H-M   'P 1'
#
loop_
_entity.id
_entity.type
_entity.pdbx_description
1 polymer ?
#
loop_
_entity_poly.entity_id
_entity_poly.type
_entity_poly.pdbx_seq_one_letter_code
_entity_poly.pdbx_strand_id
1 'polypeptide(L)'
;MCRFLVYKGSDEILLSKLVLDPAHSILKQSFDSRLRLDTRRGQNNADGFGIGFYTDPKLGAAPCLFTSTTPAWNCVNLQRLASKTASRLVFAHVRATTEGSLSEDNCHPFCHGSLMWMHNGGLGGWKQIKRRLGERLADKWYLGVVGGTDSEWAFALFLDTLERMGHDPSSQPEKGFGPTVLRKAMLKTIARINELIDNIPESVVHAESVDTRSLLNFAVSDGHTIICTRYISSSSDEAASLYYSSGTLWETRAPMPGSRDYQMERSDKGADVVLVASEPLTFERENWINVPTNSILTIHNQTVMVHPIMDQYYDRNPHHRRSAAFVRTKGLSANEKGTSRTGTPFNLPAGIPTISSLPQLLDHPESHKPRFRGPTIPMIPSSLSRSRTPDPSSSGLALPRSRTPLSRAETLVPDPSSALQASPMDVRALTEPPVLRVVSQPPPAQGNIKKKRASVSAVEATAGAHSGGGGGMLAQYVADMSPIAPEPVRNEFGSSNKIARMFPELALQ
;
A
#
# COMPACT_ATOMS: atom_id res chain seq x y z
N MET A 1 -4.23 3.07 1.04
CA MET A 1 -3.63 1.75 1.30
C MET A 1 -3.39 1.01 0.01
N CYS A 2 -2.14 0.59 -0.17
CA CYS A 2 -1.51 0.21 -1.43
C CYS A 2 -1.89 -1.21 -1.89
N ARG A 3 -1.24 -1.69 -2.96
CA ARG A 3 -1.17 -3.12 -3.32
C ARG A 3 0.25 -3.47 -3.75
N PHE A 4 0.67 -4.71 -3.48
CA PHE A 4 1.90 -5.26 -4.05
C PHE A 4 1.71 -6.64 -4.67
N LEU A 5 2.66 -6.96 -5.56
CA LEU A 5 2.92 -8.24 -6.19
C LEU A 5 4.42 -8.58 -6.03
N VAL A 6 4.71 -9.85 -5.79
CA VAL A 6 6.04 -10.46 -5.81
C VAL A 6 6.02 -11.66 -6.75
N TYR A 7 7.08 -11.84 -7.52
CA TYR A 7 7.36 -13.02 -8.33
C TYR A 7 8.76 -13.57 -8.00
N LYS A 8 8.89 -14.90 -7.97
CA LYS A 8 10.15 -15.63 -8.06
C LYS A 8 10.00 -16.72 -9.14
N GLY A 9 10.93 -16.77 -10.08
CA GLY A 9 11.04 -17.84 -11.08
C GLY A 9 12.34 -18.63 -10.92
N SER A 10 12.36 -19.87 -11.40
CA SER A 10 13.59 -20.57 -11.80
C SER A 10 14.18 -19.90 -13.05
N ASP A 11 13.33 -19.57 -14.03
CA ASP A 11 13.64 -18.77 -15.20
C ASP A 11 13.14 -17.32 -15.12
N GLU A 12 13.51 -16.53 -16.13
CA GLU A 12 13.13 -15.12 -16.25
C GLU A 12 11.75 -14.96 -16.90
N ILE A 13 10.93 -14.07 -16.34
CA ILE A 13 9.66 -13.67 -16.95
C ILE A 13 9.67 -12.20 -17.35
N LEU A 14 9.09 -11.89 -18.52
CA LEU A 14 8.81 -10.52 -18.93
C LEU A 14 7.89 -9.84 -17.91
N LEU A 15 8.23 -8.61 -17.51
CA LEU A 15 7.44 -7.87 -16.52
C LEU A 15 5.98 -7.67 -16.97
N SER A 16 5.69 -7.59 -18.28
CA SER A 16 4.31 -7.42 -18.78
C SER A 16 3.38 -8.55 -18.32
N LYS A 17 3.85 -9.80 -18.37
CA LYS A 17 3.12 -11.02 -17.95
C LYS A 17 2.70 -11.03 -16.47
N LEU A 18 3.33 -10.18 -15.66
CA LEU A 18 3.03 -9.98 -14.24
C LEU A 18 2.24 -8.68 -14.01
N VAL A 19 2.74 -7.59 -14.59
CA VAL A 19 2.39 -6.21 -14.21
C VAL A 19 1.21 -5.68 -15.02
N LEU A 20 1.10 -6.03 -16.30
CA LEU A 20 0.18 -5.40 -17.26
C LEU A 20 -0.90 -6.35 -17.77
N ASP A 21 -0.50 -7.57 -18.14
CA ASP A 21 -1.27 -8.45 -19.03
C ASP A 21 -2.41 -9.21 -18.33
N PRO A 22 -2.21 -9.82 -17.13
CA PRO A 22 -3.26 -10.55 -16.43
C PRO A 22 -4.56 -9.75 -16.23
N ALA A 23 -5.71 -10.42 -16.30
CA ALA A 23 -7.03 -9.79 -16.22
C ALA A 23 -7.28 -8.97 -14.93
N HIS A 24 -6.55 -9.26 -13.85
CA HIS A 24 -6.55 -8.50 -12.59
C HIS A 24 -5.12 -8.15 -12.14
N SER A 25 -4.24 -7.81 -13.10
CA SER A 25 -2.85 -7.40 -12.90
C SER A 25 -2.66 -6.24 -11.91
N ILE A 26 -1.44 -6.01 -11.41
CA ILE A 26 -1.17 -4.90 -10.48
C ILE A 26 -1.47 -3.52 -11.11
N LEU A 27 -1.29 -3.38 -12.44
CA LEU A 27 -1.76 -2.24 -13.21
C LEU A 27 -3.29 -2.10 -13.12
N LYS A 28 -4.05 -3.18 -13.29
CA LYS A 28 -5.51 -3.15 -13.16
C LYS A 28 -5.94 -2.79 -11.74
N GLN A 29 -5.31 -3.38 -10.73
CA GLN A 29 -5.53 -3.06 -9.31
C GLN A 29 -5.22 -1.59 -8.97
N SER A 30 -4.39 -0.89 -9.74
CA SER A 30 -4.14 0.54 -9.54
C SER A 30 -5.35 1.45 -9.79
N PHE A 31 -6.38 1.00 -10.52
CA PHE A 31 -7.62 1.77 -10.74
C PHE A 31 -8.93 0.98 -10.57
N ASP A 32 -8.87 -0.34 -10.47
CA ASP A 32 -9.97 -1.28 -10.21
C ASP A 32 -9.49 -2.31 -9.16
N SER A 33 -9.25 -1.84 -7.92
CA SER A 33 -8.96 -2.71 -6.76
C SER A 33 -10.26 -3.37 -6.28
N ARG A 34 -10.54 -4.61 -6.71
CA ARG A 34 -11.82 -5.28 -6.43
C ARG A 34 -12.01 -5.72 -4.99
N LEU A 35 -10.93 -5.81 -4.21
CA LEU A 35 -10.97 -5.98 -2.75
C LEU A 35 -10.79 -4.65 -1.99
N ARG A 36 -11.14 -3.51 -2.59
CA ARG A 36 -11.27 -2.22 -1.88
C ARG A 36 -12.73 -1.92 -1.55
N LEU A 37 -13.05 -1.98 -0.26
CA LEU A 37 -14.40 -1.78 0.26
C LEU A 37 -14.68 -0.37 0.82
N ASP A 38 -13.67 0.51 0.87
CA ASP A 38 -13.86 1.94 1.17
C ASP A 38 -14.16 2.72 -0.13
N THR A 39 -15.29 3.42 -0.13
CA THR A 39 -15.73 4.31 -1.21
C THR A 39 -15.37 5.78 -0.97
N ARG A 40 -14.87 6.14 0.21
CA ARG A 40 -14.62 7.55 0.62
C ARG A 40 -13.35 8.12 -0.01
N ARG A 41 -12.28 7.31 -0.10
CA ARG A 41 -11.13 7.58 -0.96
C ARG A 41 -11.30 6.75 -2.23
N GLY A 42 -11.25 7.39 -3.40
CA GLY A 42 -11.51 6.77 -4.71
C GLY A 42 -10.87 5.40 -4.92
N GLN A 43 -11.48 4.55 -5.75
CA GLN A 43 -11.16 3.12 -5.90
C GLN A 43 -9.73 2.79 -6.41
N ASN A 44 -8.95 3.83 -6.68
CA ASN A 44 -7.61 3.80 -7.26
C ASN A 44 -6.48 3.89 -6.21
N ASN A 45 -5.35 3.31 -6.60
CA ASN A 45 -4.02 3.50 -6.02
C ASN A 45 -3.26 4.41 -7.01
N ALA A 46 -3.54 5.70 -6.89
CA ALA A 46 -3.17 6.73 -7.87
C ALA A 46 -1.83 7.41 -7.56
N ASP A 47 -1.34 7.30 -6.32
CA ASP A 47 -0.28 8.14 -5.74
C ASP A 47 1.13 7.66 -6.12
N GLY A 48 1.27 7.12 -7.33
CA GLY A 48 2.49 6.51 -7.86
C GLY A 48 2.54 4.99 -7.80
N PHE A 49 3.64 4.45 -8.30
CA PHE A 49 3.97 3.03 -8.33
C PHE A 49 5.48 2.83 -8.23
N GLY A 50 5.92 1.59 -8.09
CA GLY A 50 7.29 1.21 -8.41
C GLY A 50 7.43 -0.26 -8.74
N ILE A 51 8.35 -0.57 -9.65
CA ILE A 51 8.78 -1.92 -10.00
C ILE A 51 10.26 -2.05 -9.64
N GLY A 52 10.63 -3.07 -8.88
CA GLY A 52 12.01 -3.41 -8.60
C GLY A 52 12.31 -4.83 -9.01
N PHE A 53 13.45 -5.07 -9.65
CA PHE A 53 13.81 -6.39 -10.17
C PHE A 53 15.32 -6.62 -10.10
N TYR A 54 15.72 -7.84 -9.77
CA TYR A 54 17.13 -8.22 -9.83
C TYR A 54 17.54 -8.46 -11.28
N THR A 55 18.78 -8.11 -11.62
CA THR A 55 19.31 -8.20 -12.98
C THR A 55 20.36 -9.32 -13.08
N ASP A 56 21.00 -9.46 -14.24
CA ASP A 56 22.17 -10.32 -14.40
C ASP A 56 23.26 -9.94 -13.38
N PRO A 57 23.81 -10.88 -12.58
CA PRO A 57 24.81 -10.58 -11.55
C PRO A 57 26.02 -9.78 -12.01
N LYS A 58 26.37 -9.78 -13.30
CA LYS A 58 27.45 -8.94 -13.86
C LYS A 58 27.19 -7.43 -13.77
N LEU A 59 25.94 -7.02 -13.48
CA LEU A 59 25.55 -5.63 -13.25
C LEU A 59 25.54 -5.26 -11.75
N GLY A 60 25.89 -6.20 -10.86
CA GLY A 60 25.89 -6.05 -9.41
C GLY A 60 24.72 -6.76 -8.71
N ALA A 61 24.80 -6.88 -7.38
CA ALA A 61 23.80 -7.56 -6.56
C ALA A 61 22.59 -6.67 -6.18
N ALA A 62 22.65 -5.37 -6.48
CA ALA A 62 21.56 -4.43 -6.21
C ALA A 62 20.39 -4.59 -7.20
N PRO A 63 19.14 -4.43 -6.76
CA PRO A 63 17.98 -4.43 -7.65
C PRO A 63 17.96 -3.16 -8.52
N CYS A 64 17.51 -3.30 -9.77
CA CYS A 64 17.14 -2.14 -10.58
C CYS A 64 15.73 -1.68 -10.21
N LEU A 65 15.56 -0.38 -9.92
CA LEU A 65 14.28 0.21 -9.52
C LEU A 65 13.74 1.17 -10.58
N PHE A 66 12.44 1.10 -10.82
CA PHE A 66 11.68 2.07 -11.61
C PHE A 66 10.41 2.48 -10.84
N THR A 67 10.54 3.56 -10.07
CA THR A 67 9.47 4.26 -9.34
C THR A 67 8.90 5.40 -10.18
N SER A 68 7.64 5.79 -9.93
CA SER A 68 7.19 7.15 -10.26
C SER A 68 5.97 7.58 -9.44
N THR A 69 5.81 8.89 -9.22
CA THR A 69 4.57 9.52 -8.71
C THR A 69 3.41 9.50 -9.70
N THR A 70 3.68 9.24 -10.98
CA THR A 70 2.64 9.14 -12.02
C THR A 70 1.75 7.91 -11.76
N PRO A 71 0.41 7.99 -11.88
CA PRO A 71 -0.45 6.81 -11.75
C PRO A 71 -0.10 5.73 -12.78
N ALA A 72 0.01 4.47 -12.37
CA ALA A 72 0.58 3.39 -13.19
C ALA A 72 -0.12 3.23 -14.55
N TRP A 73 -1.44 3.35 -14.60
CA TRP A 73 -2.24 3.26 -15.85
C TRP A 73 -1.93 4.35 -16.88
N ASN A 74 -1.35 5.48 -16.44
CA ASN A 74 -0.98 6.61 -17.29
C ASN A 74 0.52 6.62 -17.66
N CYS A 75 1.32 5.69 -17.13
CA CYS A 75 2.75 5.65 -17.40
C CYS A 75 3.07 4.86 -18.67
N VAL A 76 3.20 5.55 -19.81
CA VAL A 76 3.59 4.94 -21.09
C VAL A 76 4.98 4.28 -21.02
N ASN A 77 5.90 4.80 -20.19
CA ASN A 77 7.22 4.21 -20.02
C ASN A 77 7.17 2.87 -19.25
N LEU A 78 6.24 2.69 -18.30
CA LEU A 78 5.99 1.40 -17.67
C LEU A 78 5.59 0.33 -18.70
N GLN A 79 4.70 0.69 -19.63
CA GLN A 79 4.26 -0.22 -20.70
C GLN A 79 5.42 -0.62 -21.63
N ARG A 80 6.24 0.37 -22.03
CA ARG A 80 7.42 0.15 -22.88
C ARG A 80 8.45 -0.75 -22.20
N LEU A 81 8.92 -0.37 -21.01
CA LEU A 81 9.94 -1.10 -20.26
C LEU A 81 9.49 -2.52 -19.93
N ALA A 82 8.26 -2.69 -19.44
CA ALA A 82 7.79 -4.01 -19.03
C ALA A 82 7.62 -5.00 -20.21
N SER A 83 7.51 -4.51 -21.45
CA SER A 83 7.51 -5.36 -22.66
C SER A 83 8.89 -5.82 -23.13
N LYS A 84 9.98 -5.33 -22.51
CA LYS A 84 11.38 -5.61 -22.89
C LYS A 84 12.30 -5.99 -21.72
N THR A 85 11.85 -5.82 -20.49
CA THR A 85 12.58 -6.26 -19.29
C THR A 85 12.06 -7.61 -18.81
N ALA A 86 12.97 -8.52 -18.47
CA ALA A 86 12.67 -9.79 -17.82
C ALA A 86 13.53 -9.95 -16.53
N SER A 87 13.09 -10.80 -15.60
CA SER A 87 13.85 -11.13 -14.38
C SER A 87 13.35 -12.41 -13.71
N ARG A 88 14.24 -13.07 -12.94
CA ARG A 88 13.94 -14.21 -12.05
C ARG A 88 13.32 -13.80 -10.71
N LEU A 89 13.28 -12.51 -10.37
CA LEU A 89 12.71 -12.01 -9.10
C LEU A 89 12.26 -10.55 -9.25
N VAL A 90 10.96 -10.32 -9.09
CA VAL A 90 10.31 -9.02 -9.31
C VAL A 90 9.44 -8.64 -8.12
N PHE A 91 9.58 -7.42 -7.65
CA PHE A 91 8.68 -6.72 -6.73
C PHE A 91 7.93 -5.62 -7.52
N ALA A 92 6.62 -5.50 -7.34
CA ALA A 92 5.81 -4.47 -8.00
C ALA A 92 4.75 -3.92 -7.03
N HIS A 93 4.61 -2.60 -6.97
CA HIS A 93 3.79 -1.90 -5.97
C HIS A 93 3.03 -0.73 -6.58
N VAL A 94 1.80 -0.49 -6.10
CA VAL A 94 0.97 0.67 -6.50
C VAL A 94 0.45 1.39 -5.26
N ARG A 95 0.74 2.69 -5.15
CA ARG A 95 0.62 3.48 -3.92
C ARG A 95 -0.76 4.13 -3.78
N ALA A 96 -1.29 4.12 -2.57
CA ALA A 96 -2.44 4.94 -2.18
C ALA A 96 -2.15 5.62 -0.84
N THR A 97 -1.85 6.91 -0.88
CA THR A 97 -1.23 7.69 0.21
C THR A 97 -1.99 7.56 1.53
N THR A 98 -1.25 7.17 2.56
CA THR A 98 -1.64 7.27 3.97
C THR A 98 -0.72 8.25 4.69
N GLU A 99 0.59 8.07 4.53
CA GLU A 99 1.66 8.91 5.07
C GLU A 99 2.65 9.33 3.97
N GLY A 100 3.42 10.38 4.25
CA GLY A 100 4.37 11.01 3.32
C GLY A 100 3.71 11.89 2.25
N SER A 101 4.52 12.70 1.57
CA SER A 101 4.10 13.53 0.43
C SER A 101 3.92 12.69 -0.85
N LEU A 102 3.46 13.32 -1.93
CA LEU A 102 3.60 12.77 -3.28
C LEU A 102 5.02 13.07 -3.78
N SER A 103 5.97 12.18 -3.47
CA SER A 103 7.33 12.17 -4.02
C SER A 103 7.74 10.73 -4.35
N GLU A 104 8.71 10.56 -5.23
CA GLU A 104 9.18 9.24 -5.68
C GLU A 104 9.94 8.51 -4.55
N ASP A 105 10.55 9.25 -3.63
CA ASP A 105 11.14 8.73 -2.37
C ASP A 105 10.10 8.11 -1.42
N ASN A 106 8.80 8.30 -1.67
CA ASN A 106 7.72 7.66 -0.92
C ASN A 106 7.07 6.49 -1.70
N CYS A 107 7.59 6.15 -2.88
CA CYS A 107 7.11 5.06 -3.73
C CYS A 107 7.95 3.79 -3.48
N HIS A 108 7.26 2.70 -3.09
CA HIS A 108 7.87 1.39 -2.97
C HIS A 108 8.21 0.78 -4.35
N PRO A 109 9.18 -0.13 -4.45
CA PRO A 109 10.01 -0.66 -3.36
C PRO A 109 11.17 0.26 -2.98
N PHE A 110 11.64 0.14 -1.74
CA PHE A 110 12.91 0.72 -1.27
C PHE A 110 14.05 -0.28 -1.44
N CYS A 111 15.31 0.17 -1.41
CA CYS A 111 16.48 -0.72 -1.42
C CYS A 111 17.68 -0.21 -0.59
N HIS A 112 18.52 -1.14 -0.12
CA HIS A 112 19.85 -0.87 0.43
C HIS A 112 20.79 -2.02 0.04
N GLY A 113 21.85 -1.75 -0.73
CA GLY A 113 22.70 -2.81 -1.28
C GLY A 113 21.87 -3.81 -2.10
N SER A 114 21.98 -5.10 -1.76
CA SER A 114 21.16 -6.18 -2.37
C SER A 114 19.80 -6.38 -1.71
N LEU A 115 19.43 -5.61 -0.68
CA LEU A 115 18.14 -5.74 0.00
C LEU A 115 17.08 -4.85 -0.68
N MET A 116 15.91 -5.43 -0.97
CA MET A 116 14.73 -4.72 -1.51
C MET A 116 13.52 -4.90 -0.61
N TRP A 117 12.73 -3.84 -0.37
CA TRP A 117 11.66 -3.78 0.63
C TRP A 117 10.34 -3.19 0.12
N MET A 118 9.21 -3.79 0.51
CA MET A 118 7.85 -3.29 0.30
C MET A 118 7.00 -3.38 1.58
N HIS A 119 6.02 -2.49 1.70
CA HIS A 119 4.99 -2.54 2.73
C HIS A 119 3.60 -2.27 2.14
N ASN A 120 2.60 -3.06 2.53
CA ASN A 120 1.18 -2.75 2.33
C ASN A 120 0.46 -2.77 3.69
N GLY A 121 0.30 -1.59 4.27
CA GLY A 121 -0.24 -1.46 5.62
C GLY A 121 0.08 -0.10 6.20
N GLY A 122 0.21 -0.05 7.53
CA GLY A 122 0.56 1.16 8.26
C GLY A 122 0.92 0.84 9.70
N LEU A 123 1.89 1.56 10.26
CA LEU A 123 2.29 1.46 11.66
C LEU A 123 1.27 2.19 12.55
N GLY A 124 0.79 1.51 13.60
CA GLY A 124 -0.08 2.10 14.60
C GLY A 124 0.64 3.19 15.40
N GLY A 125 -0.10 4.21 15.85
CA GLY A 125 0.47 5.32 16.64
C GLY A 125 1.68 6.02 15.99
N TRP A 126 1.75 6.07 14.66
CA TRP A 126 2.95 6.50 13.91
C TRP A 126 3.54 7.83 14.39
N LYS A 127 2.69 8.84 14.64
CA LYS A 127 3.12 10.17 15.10
C LYS A 127 3.76 10.14 16.49
N GLN A 128 3.30 9.25 17.36
CA GLN A 128 3.76 9.07 18.73
C GLN A 128 5.04 8.22 18.79
N ILE A 129 5.24 7.26 17.86
CA ILE A 129 6.44 6.40 17.82
C ILE A 129 7.58 6.94 16.96
N LYS A 130 7.33 7.72 15.90
CA LYS A 130 8.37 8.10 14.90
C LYS A 130 9.66 8.62 15.52
N ARG A 131 9.56 9.53 16.49
CA ARG A 131 10.71 10.10 17.20
C ARG A 131 11.50 9.02 17.95
N ARG A 132 10.82 8.20 18.75
CA ARG A 132 11.41 7.11 19.55
C ARG A 132 12.01 5.99 18.70
N LEU A 133 11.46 5.77 17.51
CA LEU A 133 12.03 4.85 16.50
C LEU A 133 13.35 5.43 15.99
N GLY A 134 13.36 6.70 15.58
CA GLY A 134 14.59 7.39 15.15
C GLY A 134 15.69 7.40 16.22
N GLU A 135 15.33 7.69 17.48
CA GLU A 135 16.22 7.64 18.66
C GLU A 135 16.78 6.24 18.97
N ARG A 136 16.29 5.17 18.31
CA ARG A 136 16.80 3.79 18.44
C ARG A 136 17.69 3.33 17.29
N LEU A 137 17.66 4.00 16.13
CA LEU A 137 18.48 3.62 14.97
C LEU A 137 19.95 4.04 15.19
N ALA A 138 20.89 3.27 14.64
CA ALA A 138 22.24 3.79 14.43
C ALA A 138 22.24 4.87 13.33
N ASP A 139 23.10 5.88 13.45
CA ASP A 139 23.11 7.10 12.62
C ASP A 139 23.03 6.82 11.12
N LYS A 140 23.75 5.82 10.60
CA LYS A 140 23.72 5.46 9.17
C LYS A 140 22.35 4.98 8.67
N TRP A 141 21.54 4.37 9.53
CA TRP A 141 20.18 3.94 9.19
C TRP A 141 19.17 5.07 9.38
N TYR A 142 19.41 5.99 10.33
CA TYR A 142 18.62 7.21 10.48
C TYR A 142 18.82 8.14 9.25
N LEU A 143 20.07 8.40 8.88
CA LEU A 143 20.46 9.25 7.76
C LEU A 143 20.20 8.63 6.38
N GLY A 144 19.99 7.30 6.32
CA GLY A 144 19.58 6.59 5.11
C GLY A 144 18.10 6.73 4.75
N VAL A 145 17.29 7.36 5.60
CA VAL A 145 15.87 7.66 5.31
C VAL A 145 15.77 8.99 4.58
N VAL A 146 15.20 8.95 3.36
CA VAL A 146 15.07 10.12 2.46
C VAL A 146 13.62 10.63 2.45
N GLY A 147 12.66 9.71 2.45
CA GLY A 147 11.23 10.02 2.40
C GLY A 147 10.57 10.20 3.77
N GLY A 148 9.24 10.28 3.74
CA GLY A 148 8.40 10.61 4.89
C GLY A 148 7.66 9.41 5.51
N THR A 149 7.62 8.27 4.83
CA THR A 149 6.69 7.17 5.15
C THR A 149 7.11 6.32 6.35
N ASP A 150 6.15 5.90 7.16
CA ASP A 150 6.30 4.86 8.18
C ASP A 150 6.96 3.57 7.65
N SER A 151 6.73 3.28 6.38
CA SER A 151 7.12 2.09 5.64
C SER A 151 8.63 2.04 5.35
N GLU A 152 9.25 3.20 5.19
CA GLU A 152 10.69 3.41 5.00
C GLU A 152 11.44 3.41 6.33
N TRP A 153 10.88 4.07 7.36
CA TRP A 153 11.40 3.99 8.74
C TRP A 153 11.34 2.55 9.28
N ALA A 154 10.35 1.75 8.88
CA ALA A 154 10.30 0.31 9.15
C ALA A 154 11.41 -0.47 8.41
N PHE A 155 11.81 -0.04 7.21
CA PHE A 155 12.97 -0.63 6.50
C PHE A 155 14.29 -0.26 7.19
N ALA A 156 14.48 1.00 7.57
CA ALA A 156 15.64 1.43 8.37
C ALA A 156 15.75 0.67 9.70
N LEU A 157 14.62 0.42 10.37
CA LEU A 157 14.56 -0.44 11.55
C LEU A 157 14.88 -1.91 11.25
N PHE A 158 14.52 -2.43 10.08
CA PHE A 158 14.93 -3.77 9.63
C PHE A 158 16.45 -3.85 9.40
N LEU A 159 17.06 -2.85 8.76
CA LEU A 159 18.50 -2.77 8.54
C LEU A 159 19.28 -2.70 9.88
N ASP A 160 18.86 -1.83 10.80
CA ASP A 160 19.37 -1.78 12.18
C ASP A 160 19.22 -3.12 12.91
N THR A 161 18.07 -3.79 12.75
CA THR A 161 17.80 -5.09 13.38
C THR A 161 18.69 -6.20 12.82
N LEU A 162 18.98 -6.18 11.52
CA LEU A 162 19.87 -7.14 10.84
C LEU A 162 21.33 -6.91 11.24
N GLU A 163 21.78 -5.65 11.30
CA GLU A 163 23.12 -5.30 11.80
C GLU A 163 23.32 -5.77 13.25
N ARG A 164 22.37 -5.47 14.15
CA ARG A 164 22.45 -5.89 15.56
C ARG A 164 22.26 -7.39 15.78
N MET A 165 21.98 -8.16 14.73
CA MET A 165 22.08 -9.63 14.74
C MET A 165 23.46 -10.16 14.33
N GLY A 166 24.41 -9.28 13.98
CA GLY A 166 25.76 -9.64 13.53
C GLY A 166 25.91 -9.76 12.01
N HIS A 167 24.99 -9.21 11.23
CA HIS A 167 25.01 -9.26 9.76
C HIS A 167 24.98 -7.84 9.18
N ASP A 168 26.08 -7.34 8.63
CA ASP A 168 26.08 -6.02 7.96
C ASP A 168 25.14 -6.03 6.73
N PRO A 169 24.08 -5.22 6.69
CA PRO A 169 23.17 -5.15 5.54
C PRO A 169 23.83 -4.70 4.24
N SER A 170 25.01 -4.08 4.31
CA SER A 170 25.78 -3.61 3.14
C SER A 170 26.65 -4.69 2.50
N SER A 171 26.87 -5.81 3.18
CA SER A 171 27.86 -6.85 2.83
C SER A 171 27.56 -7.67 1.57
N GLN A 172 26.34 -7.56 1.02
CA GLN A 172 25.90 -8.18 -0.25
C GLN A 172 26.41 -9.61 -0.48
N PRO A 173 26.08 -10.58 0.40
CA PRO A 173 26.65 -11.93 0.30
C PRO A 173 26.23 -12.64 -1.00
N GLU A 174 27.18 -13.34 -1.64
CA GLU A 174 27.00 -14.06 -2.92
C GLU A 174 25.75 -14.95 -2.99
N LYS A 175 25.35 -15.54 -1.85
CA LYS A 175 24.23 -16.49 -1.73
C LYS A 175 23.07 -15.92 -0.90
N GLY A 176 23.06 -14.61 -0.71
CA GLY A 176 22.16 -13.90 0.20
C GLY A 176 22.52 -14.07 1.68
N PHE A 177 21.78 -13.39 2.54
CA PHE A 177 21.82 -13.57 4.01
C PHE A 177 21.15 -14.88 4.44
N GLY A 178 20.25 -15.40 3.61
CA GLY A 178 19.63 -16.71 3.77
C GLY A 178 18.34 -16.70 4.63
N PRO A 179 17.47 -17.72 4.45
CA PRO A 179 16.09 -17.68 4.92
C PRO A 179 15.94 -17.57 6.44
N THR A 180 16.80 -18.24 7.20
CA THR A 180 16.75 -18.19 8.67
C THR A 180 17.17 -16.83 9.23
N VAL A 181 18.08 -16.11 8.56
CA VAL A 181 18.55 -14.79 9.00
C VAL A 181 17.48 -13.73 8.75
N LEU A 182 17.03 -13.58 7.49
CA LEU A 182 16.03 -12.56 7.15
C LEU A 182 14.70 -12.78 7.89
N ARG A 183 14.27 -14.04 8.09
CA ARG A 183 13.08 -14.37 8.89
C ARG A 183 13.24 -13.95 10.36
N LYS A 184 14.40 -14.18 10.98
CA LYS A 184 14.68 -13.73 12.36
C LYS A 184 14.73 -12.20 12.47
N ALA A 185 15.32 -11.52 11.49
CA ALA A 185 15.36 -10.05 11.44
C ALA A 185 13.96 -9.45 11.30
N MET A 186 13.12 -10.01 10.41
CA MET A 186 11.73 -9.59 10.22
C MET A 186 10.90 -9.74 11.51
N LEU A 187 10.99 -10.90 12.18
CA LEU A 187 10.29 -11.15 13.45
C LEU A 187 10.74 -10.19 14.56
N LYS A 188 12.04 -9.91 14.67
CA LYS A 188 12.57 -8.92 15.62
C LYS A 188 12.16 -7.49 15.27
N THR A 189 12.02 -7.16 13.99
CA THR A 189 11.54 -5.85 13.52
C THR A 189 10.09 -5.63 13.93
N ILE A 190 9.21 -6.62 13.70
CA ILE A 190 7.81 -6.56 14.14
C ILE A 190 7.71 -6.45 15.67
N ALA A 191 8.48 -7.26 16.42
CA ALA A 191 8.52 -7.15 17.88
C ALA A 191 8.95 -5.76 18.37
N ARG A 192 9.96 -5.13 17.74
CA ARG A 192 10.41 -3.76 18.05
C ARG A 192 9.37 -2.69 17.69
N ILE A 193 8.59 -2.89 16.62
CA ILE A 193 7.47 -2.00 16.26
C ILE A 193 6.36 -2.10 17.31
N ASN A 194 5.95 -3.32 17.70
CA ASN A 194 4.97 -3.53 18.77
C ASN A 194 5.46 -2.88 20.09
N GLU A 195 6.71 -3.13 20.49
CA GLU A 195 7.31 -2.58 21.71
C GLU A 195 7.28 -1.03 21.73
N LEU A 196 7.54 -0.37 20.59
CA LEU A 196 7.46 1.09 20.48
C LEU A 196 6.03 1.63 20.66
N ILE A 197 5.03 0.86 20.21
CA ILE A 197 3.60 1.18 20.28
C ILE A 197 3.04 0.90 21.68
N ASP A 198 3.38 -0.23 22.28
CA ASP A 198 2.98 -0.61 23.65
C ASP A 198 3.56 0.38 24.69
N ASN A 199 4.64 1.11 24.35
CA ASN A 199 5.19 2.21 25.14
C ASN A 199 4.48 3.58 24.95
N ILE A 200 3.42 3.69 24.14
CA ILE A 200 2.61 4.93 24.06
C ILE A 200 1.75 5.02 25.34
N PRO A 201 1.82 6.10 26.15
CA PRO A 201 1.05 6.18 27.38
C PRO A 201 -0.46 6.13 27.12
N GLU A 202 -1.20 5.36 27.91
CA GLU A 202 -2.66 5.20 27.78
C GLU A 202 -3.40 6.56 27.80
N SER A 203 -2.92 7.50 28.60
CA SER A 203 -3.45 8.87 28.65
C SER A 203 -3.38 9.60 27.30
N VAL A 204 -2.31 9.39 26.52
CA VAL A 204 -2.17 9.92 25.14
C VAL A 204 -3.08 9.14 24.19
N VAL A 205 -3.12 7.81 24.31
CA VAL A 205 -4.00 6.95 23.49
C VAL A 205 -5.46 7.38 23.61
N HIS A 206 -5.93 7.64 24.83
CA HIS A 206 -7.30 8.12 25.09
C HIS A 206 -7.52 9.58 24.70
N ALA A 207 -6.61 10.50 25.07
CA ALA A 207 -6.79 11.94 24.81
C ALA A 207 -6.73 12.30 23.31
N GLU A 208 -5.86 11.65 22.54
CA GLU A 208 -5.73 11.90 21.09
C GLU A 208 -6.52 10.89 20.24
N SER A 209 -7.20 9.90 20.86
CA SER A 209 -7.85 8.78 20.18
C SER A 209 -6.91 8.02 19.23
N VAL A 210 -5.71 7.69 19.72
CA VAL A 210 -4.64 7.07 18.92
C VAL A 210 -5.00 5.62 18.56
N ASP A 211 -5.02 5.33 17.27
CA ASP A 211 -5.20 3.98 16.75
C ASP A 211 -3.85 3.25 16.71
N THR A 212 -3.60 2.43 17.73
CA THR A 212 -2.34 1.70 17.96
C THR A 212 -2.18 0.44 17.13
N ARG A 213 -3.21 0.00 16.39
CA ARG A 213 -3.15 -1.22 15.58
C ARG A 213 -2.37 -1.00 14.29
N SER A 214 -1.32 -1.79 14.12
CA SER A 214 -0.53 -1.87 12.89
C SER A 214 -1.08 -2.94 11.95
N LEU A 215 -1.08 -2.65 10.65
CA LEU A 215 -1.16 -3.66 9.58
C LEU A 215 0.23 -3.74 8.98
N LEU A 216 0.92 -4.89 9.07
CA LEU A 216 2.32 -5.02 8.64
C LEU A 216 2.49 -6.15 7.61
N ASN A 217 1.89 -5.99 6.43
CA ASN A 217 2.22 -6.86 5.30
C ASN A 217 3.51 -6.32 4.64
N PHE A 218 4.66 -6.73 5.18
CA PHE A 218 5.96 -6.45 4.61
C PHE A 218 6.34 -7.50 3.56
N ALA A 219 7.22 -7.14 2.62
CA ALA A 219 7.96 -8.08 1.79
C ALA A 219 9.41 -7.59 1.66
N VAL A 220 10.38 -8.47 1.92
CA VAL A 220 11.81 -8.18 1.78
C VAL A 220 12.51 -9.30 1.01
N SER A 221 13.53 -8.96 0.24
CA SER A 221 14.38 -9.93 -0.49
C SER A 221 15.83 -9.48 -0.54
N ASP A 222 16.75 -10.44 -0.68
CA ASP A 222 18.20 -10.29 -0.89
C ASP A 222 18.67 -10.91 -2.24
N GLY A 223 17.75 -11.00 -3.21
CA GLY A 223 17.92 -11.69 -4.49
C GLY A 223 17.70 -13.22 -4.43
N HIS A 224 17.85 -13.84 -3.26
CA HIS A 224 17.94 -15.30 -3.09
C HIS A 224 16.81 -15.87 -2.22
N THR A 225 16.46 -15.13 -1.18
CA THR A 225 15.35 -15.34 -0.26
C THR A 225 14.31 -14.25 -0.48
N ILE A 226 13.05 -14.57 -0.24
CA ILE A 226 11.97 -13.59 -0.01
C ILE A 226 11.32 -13.92 1.33
N ILE A 227 11.11 -12.90 2.17
CA ILE A 227 10.29 -12.98 3.38
C ILE A 227 9.09 -12.05 3.20
N CYS A 228 7.88 -12.59 3.24
CA CYS A 228 6.63 -11.82 3.24
C CYS A 228 5.89 -12.05 4.56
N THR A 229 5.21 -11.05 5.11
CA THR A 229 4.34 -11.18 6.27
C THR A 229 2.89 -10.90 5.93
N ARG A 230 1.97 -11.57 6.63
CA ARG A 230 0.57 -11.15 6.73
C ARG A 230 0.26 -10.97 8.21
N TYR A 231 0.16 -9.72 8.67
CA TYR A 231 0.22 -9.42 10.11
C TYR A 231 -0.68 -8.25 10.54
N ILE A 232 -1.24 -8.38 11.73
CA ILE A 232 -1.94 -7.33 12.47
C ILE A 232 -1.62 -7.40 13.97
N SER A 233 -1.35 -6.24 14.59
CA SER A 233 -1.15 -6.12 16.04
C SER A 233 -2.51 -6.00 16.78
N SER A 234 -3.36 -7.00 16.58
CA SER A 234 -4.69 -7.13 17.21
C SER A 234 -5.07 -8.60 17.29
N SER A 235 -5.58 -9.05 18.43
CA SER A 235 -6.10 -10.41 18.60
C SER A 235 -7.50 -10.57 17.97
N SER A 236 -8.27 -9.48 17.86
CA SER A 236 -9.69 -9.50 17.46
C SER A 236 -9.95 -9.06 16.01
N ASP A 237 -9.00 -8.37 15.35
CA ASP A 237 -9.14 -7.89 13.97
C ASP A 237 -8.42 -8.81 12.95
N GLU A 238 -8.83 -8.73 11.68
CA GLU A 238 -8.20 -9.41 10.54
C GLU A 238 -7.06 -8.59 9.91
N ALA A 239 -5.98 -9.27 9.50
CA ALA A 239 -4.89 -8.64 8.76
C ALA A 239 -5.27 -8.29 7.31
N ALA A 240 -4.50 -7.39 6.70
CA ALA A 240 -4.61 -7.03 5.29
C ALA A 240 -4.45 -8.26 4.38
N SER A 241 -5.15 -8.29 3.25
CA SER A 241 -5.20 -9.44 2.36
C SER A 241 -3.82 -9.77 1.77
N LEU A 242 -3.52 -11.07 1.71
CA LEU A 242 -2.31 -11.59 1.08
C LEU A 242 -2.56 -13.03 0.63
N TYR A 243 -2.27 -13.28 -0.64
CA TYR A 243 -2.43 -14.55 -1.32
C TYR A 243 -1.09 -15.00 -1.89
N TYR A 244 -0.88 -16.30 -2.03
CA TYR A 244 0.23 -16.83 -2.82
C TYR A 244 -0.24 -17.90 -3.81
N SER A 245 0.53 -18.07 -4.87
CA SER A 245 0.38 -19.16 -5.83
C SER A 245 1.76 -19.73 -6.14
N SER A 246 1.82 -20.99 -6.50
CA SER A 246 3.06 -21.68 -6.89
C SER A 246 2.76 -22.69 -7.98
N GLY A 247 3.73 -23.05 -8.80
CA GLY A 247 3.52 -24.01 -9.88
C GLY A 247 4.70 -24.12 -10.82
N THR A 248 4.50 -24.83 -11.93
CA THR A 248 5.51 -25.04 -12.97
C THR A 248 5.62 -23.85 -13.91
N LEU A 249 4.49 -23.24 -14.31
CA LEU A 249 4.46 -22.19 -15.33
C LEU A 249 3.41 -21.11 -15.04
N TRP A 250 3.69 -19.89 -15.50
CA TRP A 250 2.74 -18.76 -15.51
C TRP A 250 2.52 -18.25 -16.94
N GLU A 251 1.39 -18.60 -17.52
CA GLU A 251 1.07 -18.31 -18.92
C GLU A 251 -0.43 -18.13 -19.19
N THR A 252 -0.78 -17.82 -20.43
CA THR A 252 -2.16 -17.65 -20.90
C THR A 252 -2.81 -18.98 -21.24
N ARG A 253 -3.90 -19.34 -20.55
CA ARG A 253 -4.67 -20.58 -20.70
C ARG A 253 -5.07 -20.91 -22.13
N ALA A 254 -5.34 -19.88 -22.94
CA ALA A 254 -5.42 -19.96 -24.38
C ALA A 254 -4.36 -19.00 -24.97
N PRO A 255 -3.35 -19.48 -25.72
CA PRO A 255 -2.29 -18.67 -26.31
C PRO A 255 -2.76 -17.89 -27.57
N MET A 256 -3.93 -17.27 -27.48
CA MET A 256 -4.43 -16.33 -28.47
C MET A 256 -3.71 -14.98 -28.32
N PRO A 257 -3.31 -14.30 -29.42
CA PRO A 257 -2.69 -12.98 -29.35
C PRO A 257 -3.56 -11.98 -28.56
N GLY A 258 -2.98 -11.37 -27.52
CA GLY A 258 -3.68 -10.44 -26.63
C GLY A 258 -4.53 -11.08 -25.53
N SER A 259 -4.47 -12.41 -25.35
CA SER A 259 -5.11 -13.09 -24.22
C SER A 259 -4.64 -12.54 -22.86
N ARG A 260 -5.60 -12.31 -21.97
CA ARG A 260 -5.38 -11.85 -20.58
C ARG A 260 -5.76 -12.91 -19.54
N ASP A 261 -6.18 -14.08 -20.02
CA ASP A 261 -6.61 -15.23 -19.22
C ASP A 261 -5.38 -16.03 -18.77
N TYR A 262 -4.65 -15.48 -17.80
CA TYR A 262 -3.47 -16.12 -17.22
C TYR A 262 -3.87 -17.19 -16.20
N GLN A 263 -3.05 -18.22 -16.07
CA GLN A 263 -3.19 -19.27 -15.05
C GLN A 263 -1.82 -19.68 -14.49
N MET A 264 -1.85 -20.28 -13.29
CA MET A 264 -0.72 -21.00 -12.73
C MET A 264 -0.85 -22.47 -13.12
N GLU A 265 0.08 -22.98 -13.92
CA GLU A 265 0.13 -24.41 -14.25
C GLU A 265 0.78 -25.20 -13.10
N ARG A 266 0.37 -26.47 -12.94
CA ARG A 266 0.87 -27.39 -11.91
C ARG A 266 1.05 -28.78 -12.53
N SER A 267 1.92 -28.88 -13.54
CA SER A 267 2.14 -30.09 -14.35
C SER A 267 2.72 -31.23 -13.52
N ASP A 268 3.52 -30.92 -12.49
CA ASP A 268 4.15 -31.87 -11.58
C ASP A 268 4.11 -31.39 -10.11
N LYS A 269 5.07 -31.83 -9.29
CA LYS A 269 5.18 -31.49 -7.86
C LYS A 269 6.17 -30.33 -7.59
N GLY A 270 6.71 -29.72 -8.63
CA GLY A 270 7.63 -28.58 -8.58
C GLY A 270 6.93 -27.26 -8.23
N ALA A 271 7.75 -26.21 -8.16
CA ALA A 271 7.32 -24.86 -7.78
C ALA A 271 8.21 -23.78 -8.44
N ASP A 272 8.63 -24.04 -9.68
CA ASP A 272 9.46 -23.16 -10.52
C ASP A 272 9.05 -21.68 -10.48
N VAL A 273 7.73 -21.43 -10.51
CA VAL A 273 7.14 -20.12 -10.30
C VAL A 273 6.49 -20.03 -8.92
N VAL A 274 6.76 -18.93 -8.22
CA VAL A 274 6.01 -18.50 -7.03
C VAL A 274 5.55 -17.04 -7.20
N LEU A 275 4.27 -16.79 -6.91
CA LEU A 275 3.66 -15.46 -6.85
C LEU A 275 3.16 -15.18 -5.43
N VAL A 276 3.29 -13.94 -4.95
CA VAL A 276 2.63 -13.46 -3.73
C VAL A 276 1.99 -12.10 -4.03
N ALA A 277 0.69 -11.95 -3.78
CA ALA A 277 -0.05 -10.76 -4.19
C ALA A 277 -1.06 -10.29 -3.12
N SER A 278 -1.28 -8.97 -3.04
CA SER A 278 -2.28 -8.37 -2.14
C SER A 278 -3.73 -8.69 -2.57
N GLU A 279 -3.98 -8.80 -3.87
CA GLU A 279 -5.19 -9.40 -4.46
C GLU A 279 -4.75 -10.34 -5.62
N PRO A 280 -5.45 -11.47 -5.88
CA PRO A 280 -5.10 -12.40 -6.96
C PRO A 280 -5.04 -11.73 -8.34
N LEU A 281 -4.13 -12.16 -9.22
CA LEU A 281 -3.99 -11.59 -10.57
C LEU A 281 -5.03 -12.11 -11.58
N THR A 282 -5.79 -13.13 -11.19
CA THR A 282 -6.76 -13.87 -12.01
C THR A 282 -8.02 -14.18 -11.19
N PHE A 283 -9.07 -14.76 -11.79
CA PHE A 283 -10.36 -14.94 -11.11
C PHE A 283 -10.59 -16.36 -10.55
N GLU A 284 -9.72 -17.30 -10.93
CA GLU A 284 -9.67 -18.70 -10.54
C GLU A 284 -9.10 -18.80 -9.12
N ARG A 285 -9.95 -18.55 -8.12
CA ARG A 285 -9.58 -18.51 -6.70
C ARG A 285 -8.89 -19.79 -6.22
N GLU A 286 -9.20 -20.93 -6.84
CA GLU A 286 -8.61 -22.24 -6.57
C GLU A 286 -7.09 -22.27 -6.81
N ASN A 287 -6.57 -21.43 -7.71
CA ASN A 287 -5.13 -21.31 -7.96
C ASN A 287 -4.38 -20.47 -6.91
N TRP A 288 -5.09 -19.81 -5.98
CA TRP A 288 -4.54 -18.83 -5.05
C TRP A 288 -4.83 -19.20 -3.58
N ILE A 289 -3.77 -19.50 -2.83
CA ILE A 289 -3.84 -19.89 -1.42
C ILE A 289 -3.83 -18.65 -0.53
N ASN A 290 -4.77 -18.56 0.40
CA ASN A 290 -4.80 -17.53 1.44
C ASN A 290 -3.59 -17.68 2.37
N VAL A 291 -2.80 -16.62 2.56
CA VAL A 291 -1.86 -16.57 3.69
C VAL A 291 -2.68 -16.40 4.98
N PRO A 292 -2.48 -17.22 6.04
CA PRO A 292 -3.22 -17.05 7.30
C PRO A 292 -2.87 -15.73 8.00
N THR A 293 -3.74 -15.28 8.89
CA THR A 293 -3.48 -14.07 9.71
C THR A 293 -2.36 -14.35 10.71
N ASN A 294 -1.52 -13.34 10.95
CA ASN A 294 -0.29 -13.39 11.75
C ASN A 294 0.60 -14.58 11.36
N SER A 295 1.02 -14.58 10.09
CA SER A 295 1.92 -15.58 9.50
C SER A 295 3.05 -14.93 8.70
N ILE A 296 4.19 -15.62 8.66
CA ILE A 296 5.39 -15.26 7.91
C ILE A 296 5.65 -16.34 6.84
N LEU A 297 5.65 -15.90 5.59
CA LEU A 297 5.91 -16.68 4.40
C LEU A 297 7.39 -16.49 4.00
N THR A 298 8.06 -17.59 3.69
CA THR A 298 9.46 -17.62 3.25
C THR A 298 9.53 -18.34 1.91
N ILE A 299 10.14 -17.71 0.91
CA ILE A 299 10.49 -18.34 -0.37
C ILE A 299 12.01 -18.41 -0.44
N HIS A 300 12.56 -19.60 -0.68
CA HIS A 300 13.97 -19.81 -0.95
C HIS A 300 14.13 -21.08 -1.76
N ASN A 301 14.94 -21.06 -2.82
CA ASN A 301 15.10 -22.16 -3.79
C ASN A 301 13.74 -22.76 -4.17
N GLN A 302 12.83 -21.89 -4.65
CA GLN A 302 11.46 -22.19 -5.11
C GLN A 302 10.51 -22.76 -4.03
N THR A 303 11.03 -23.17 -2.89
CA THR A 303 10.27 -23.74 -1.78
C THR A 303 9.56 -22.64 -1.00
N VAL A 304 8.23 -22.73 -0.91
CA VAL A 304 7.39 -21.83 -0.10
C VAL A 304 7.12 -22.47 1.26
N MET A 305 7.46 -21.77 2.33
CA MET A 305 7.19 -22.20 3.71
C MET A 305 6.40 -21.13 4.45
N VAL A 306 5.26 -21.48 5.05
CA VAL A 306 4.45 -20.56 5.86
C VAL A 306 4.52 -20.98 7.33
N HIS A 307 4.85 -20.04 8.20
CA HIS A 307 4.96 -20.26 9.65
C HIS A 307 4.09 -19.24 10.41
N PRO A 308 3.48 -19.59 11.55
CA PRO A 308 2.79 -18.63 12.39
C PRO A 308 3.78 -17.64 13.03
N ILE A 309 3.37 -16.38 13.19
CA ILE A 309 4.06 -15.38 14.01
C ILE A 309 3.51 -15.53 15.43
N MET A 310 4.28 -16.14 16.31
CA MET A 310 3.86 -16.50 17.68
C MET A 310 4.08 -15.32 18.64
N ASP A 311 3.08 -14.45 18.79
CA ASP A 311 3.10 -13.31 19.72
C ASP A 311 1.77 -13.15 20.50
N GLN A 312 1.61 -12.05 21.23
CA GLN A 312 0.42 -11.73 22.04
C GLN A 312 -0.88 -11.57 21.24
N TYR A 313 -0.80 -11.45 19.91
CA TYR A 313 -1.96 -11.34 19.03
C TYR A 313 -2.26 -12.64 18.27
N TYR A 314 -1.43 -13.67 18.41
CA TYR A 314 -1.66 -15.00 17.83
C TYR A 314 -2.65 -15.82 18.66
N ASP A 315 -3.54 -16.56 17.98
CA ASP A 315 -4.44 -17.52 18.61
C ASP A 315 -4.18 -18.93 18.06
N ARG A 316 -4.18 -19.93 18.94
CA ARG A 316 -3.99 -21.35 18.60
C ARG A 316 -5.29 -22.03 18.15
N ASN A 317 -6.45 -21.43 18.41
CA ASN A 317 -7.75 -21.98 18.05
C ASN A 317 -8.01 -21.80 16.55
N PRO A 318 -8.12 -22.88 15.74
CA PRO A 318 -8.38 -22.78 14.30
C PRO A 318 -9.79 -22.26 13.98
N HIS A 319 -10.68 -22.18 14.97
CA HIS A 319 -12.02 -21.59 14.84
C HIS A 319 -12.11 -20.16 15.40
N HIS A 320 -10.99 -19.54 15.80
CA HIS A 320 -10.99 -18.14 16.22
C HIS A 320 -11.45 -17.22 15.09
N ARG A 321 -12.43 -16.35 15.37
CA ARG A 321 -13.04 -15.46 14.37
C ARG A 321 -12.61 -14.02 14.59
N ARG A 322 -12.05 -13.44 13.53
CA ARG A 322 -11.51 -12.08 13.50
C ARG A 322 -12.40 -11.11 12.72
N SER A 323 -12.34 -9.85 13.09
CA SER A 323 -13.14 -8.78 12.51
C SER A 323 -12.47 -8.17 11.29
N ALA A 324 -13.11 -8.29 10.12
CA ALA A 324 -12.72 -7.55 8.92
C ALA A 324 -13.07 -6.04 9.00
N ALA A 325 -13.60 -5.52 10.12
CA ALA A 325 -14.01 -4.12 10.22
C ALA A 325 -12.81 -3.16 10.14
N PHE A 326 -11.75 -3.40 10.91
CA PHE A 326 -10.58 -2.52 10.97
C PHE A 326 -9.87 -2.39 9.62
N VAL A 327 -9.54 -3.50 8.99
CA VAL A 327 -8.89 -3.53 7.67
C VAL A 327 -9.74 -2.80 6.60
N ARG A 328 -11.07 -2.88 6.69
CA ARG A 328 -12.00 -2.12 5.82
C ARG A 328 -11.96 -0.61 6.08
N THR A 329 -11.87 -0.13 7.33
CA THR A 329 -11.75 1.32 7.60
C THR A 329 -10.45 1.93 7.09
N LYS A 330 -9.43 1.10 6.81
CA LYS A 330 -8.18 1.50 6.15
C LYS A 330 -8.23 1.44 4.61
N GLY A 331 -9.33 0.97 4.01
CA GLY A 331 -9.45 0.78 2.56
C GLY A 331 -8.74 -0.47 2.03
N LEU A 332 -8.60 -1.48 2.88
CA LEU A 332 -8.10 -2.82 2.56
C LEU A 332 -9.22 -3.86 2.74
N SER A 333 -8.93 -5.13 2.40
CA SER A 333 -9.78 -6.27 2.76
C SER A 333 -8.99 -7.29 3.58
N ALA A 334 -9.74 -8.15 4.28
CA ALA A 334 -9.24 -9.43 4.77
C ALA A 334 -9.26 -10.48 3.65
N ASN A 335 -8.61 -11.63 3.86
CA ASN A 335 -8.74 -12.77 2.94
C ASN A 335 -10.17 -13.38 2.98
N GLU A 336 -10.88 -13.26 4.10
CA GLU A 336 -12.22 -13.80 4.27
C GLU A 336 -13.34 -12.92 3.68
N LYS A 337 -14.30 -13.57 2.99
CA LYS A 337 -15.63 -13.00 2.75
C LYS A 337 -16.41 -12.98 4.08
N GLY A 338 -16.20 -11.93 4.89
CA GLY A 338 -16.98 -11.73 6.11
C GLY A 338 -18.48 -11.82 5.84
N THR A 339 -19.15 -12.80 6.45
CA THR A 339 -20.55 -13.18 6.20
C THR A 339 -21.48 -11.98 6.24
N SER A 340 -22.11 -11.66 5.11
CA SER A 340 -23.09 -10.59 5.03
C SER A 340 -24.28 -10.90 5.94
N ARG A 341 -24.55 -10.03 6.91
CA ARG A 341 -25.79 -10.07 7.71
C ARG A 341 -26.96 -9.59 6.84
N THR A 342 -27.36 -10.39 5.86
CA THR A 342 -28.58 -10.21 5.06
C THR A 342 -29.81 -10.56 5.89
N GLY A 343 -30.00 -9.82 6.98
CA GLY A 343 -31.28 -9.73 7.68
C GLY A 343 -32.20 -8.80 6.91
N THR A 344 -32.81 -9.30 5.83
CA THR A 344 -33.91 -8.60 5.15
C THR A 344 -35.08 -8.48 6.12
N PRO A 345 -35.64 -7.28 6.35
CA PRO A 345 -36.88 -7.14 7.11
C PRO A 345 -38.00 -7.90 6.39
N PHE A 346 -38.62 -8.87 7.06
CA PHE A 346 -39.80 -9.55 6.52
C PHE A 346 -41.01 -8.62 6.61
N ASN A 347 -41.39 -8.02 5.48
CA ASN A 347 -42.71 -7.40 5.35
C ASN A 347 -43.77 -8.50 5.27
N LEU A 348 -44.62 -8.60 6.29
CA LEU A 348 -45.83 -9.42 6.26
C LEU A 348 -46.99 -8.61 5.65
N PRO A 349 -47.72 -9.13 4.65
CA PRO A 349 -48.97 -8.53 4.19
C PRO A 349 -50.11 -8.79 5.20
N ALA A 350 -51.09 -7.88 5.28
CA ALA A 350 -52.18 -7.95 6.27
C ALA A 350 -53.40 -8.77 5.77
N GLY A 351 -54.08 -9.49 6.67
CA GLY A 351 -55.16 -10.45 6.32
C GLY A 351 -56.04 -10.99 7.47
N ILE A 352 -56.54 -10.10 8.32
CA ILE A 352 -57.80 -10.11 9.13
C ILE A 352 -58.86 -11.21 8.76
N PRO A 353 -59.70 -11.81 9.68
CA PRO A 353 -59.70 -11.90 11.17
C PRO A 353 -60.24 -13.21 11.87
N THR A 354 -60.00 -13.38 13.19
CA THR A 354 -60.83 -14.10 14.24
C THR A 354 -61.18 -15.61 14.04
N ILE A 355 -61.64 -16.45 15.00
CA ILE A 355 -62.41 -16.37 16.28
C ILE A 355 -61.80 -17.31 17.37
N SER A 356 -62.18 -17.16 18.66
CA SER A 356 -61.65 -17.89 19.85
C SER A 356 -62.44 -19.15 20.29
N SER A 357 -61.81 -20.08 21.03
CA SER A 357 -62.40 -20.80 22.19
C SER A 357 -61.38 -21.65 23.01
N LEU A 358 -61.80 -22.09 24.21
CA LEU A 358 -61.11 -22.88 25.27
C LEU A 358 -61.55 -24.39 25.22
N PRO A 359 -61.22 -25.33 26.15
CA PRO A 359 -60.48 -25.27 27.44
C PRO A 359 -59.42 -26.40 27.69
N GLN A 360 -59.01 -26.56 28.96
CA GLN A 360 -58.04 -27.51 29.54
C GLN A 360 -58.57 -28.97 29.67
N LEU A 361 -57.68 -29.97 29.83
CA LEU A 361 -57.59 -30.80 31.06
C LEU A 361 -56.37 -31.76 31.12
N LEU A 362 -56.22 -32.44 32.27
CA LEU A 362 -55.06 -33.18 32.79
C LEU A 362 -54.91 -34.63 32.25
N ASP A 363 -53.71 -35.22 32.40
CA ASP A 363 -53.55 -36.38 33.30
C ASP A 363 -52.09 -36.57 33.83
N HIS A 364 -51.89 -37.44 34.83
CA HIS A 364 -50.66 -37.62 35.64
C HIS A 364 -50.49 -39.12 36.05
N PRO A 365 -49.80 -39.59 37.14
CA PRO A 365 -48.87 -38.98 38.14
C PRO A 365 -47.40 -39.08 37.65
N GLU A 366 -46.29 -39.49 38.30
CA GLU A 366 -45.67 -39.84 39.63
C GLU A 366 -44.13 -39.60 39.36
N SER A 367 -43.10 -39.48 40.21
CA SER A 367 -42.85 -39.13 41.64
C SER A 367 -41.30 -39.08 41.84
N HIS A 368 -40.63 -39.07 42.99
CA HIS A 368 -40.92 -39.04 44.45
C HIS A 368 -40.10 -37.88 45.08
N LYS A 369 -40.10 -37.71 46.42
CA LYS A 369 -39.31 -36.70 47.18
C LYS A 369 -38.84 -37.26 48.53
N PRO A 370 -37.81 -36.68 49.20
CA PRO A 370 -38.02 -35.51 50.08
C PRO A 370 -36.97 -34.38 49.86
N ARG A 371 -37.13 -33.07 50.16
CA ARG A 371 -37.96 -32.18 51.03
C ARG A 371 -37.26 -31.65 52.31
N PHE A 372 -37.64 -30.42 52.68
CA PHE A 372 -37.30 -29.56 53.87
C PHE A 372 -36.13 -28.55 53.71
N ARG A 373 -36.22 -27.27 54.14
CA ARG A 373 -37.36 -26.35 54.44
C ARG A 373 -36.88 -24.86 54.39
N GLY A 374 -37.80 -23.88 54.33
CA GLY A 374 -37.53 -22.42 54.27
C GLY A 374 -37.31 -21.73 55.64
N PRO A 375 -37.42 -20.38 55.77
CA PRO A 375 -38.63 -19.61 55.41
C PRO A 375 -38.41 -18.28 54.63
N THR A 376 -39.40 -17.37 54.61
CA THR A 376 -39.81 -16.65 53.37
C THR A 376 -40.58 -15.31 53.59
N ILE A 377 -40.16 -14.17 52.98
CA ILE A 377 -40.99 -13.00 52.48
C ILE A 377 -41.69 -12.12 53.58
N PRO A 378 -41.90 -10.75 53.49
CA PRO A 378 -42.57 -9.99 52.40
C PRO A 378 -42.08 -8.54 52.09
N MET A 379 -42.90 -7.77 51.34
CA MET A 379 -42.77 -6.31 51.07
C MET A 379 -44.09 -5.59 51.53
N ILE A 380 -44.57 -4.39 51.14
CA ILE A 380 -44.44 -3.53 49.92
C ILE A 380 -44.37 -2.00 50.33
N PRO A 381 -44.88 -0.92 49.66
CA PRO A 381 -44.38 0.47 49.87
C PRO A 381 -45.39 1.50 50.45
N SER A 382 -44.95 2.75 50.70
CA SER A 382 -45.62 3.99 50.16
C SER A 382 -45.01 5.35 50.61
N SER A 383 -44.83 6.24 49.62
CA SER A 383 -44.93 7.73 49.53
C SER A 383 -44.80 8.73 50.72
N LEU A 384 -44.42 9.99 50.34
CA LEU A 384 -44.51 11.31 51.02
C LEU A 384 -43.31 11.72 51.94
N SER A 385 -42.82 12.98 51.97
CA SER A 385 -43.03 14.16 51.10
C SER A 385 -42.05 15.34 51.33
N ARG A 386 -41.73 16.12 50.26
CA ARG A 386 -41.37 17.57 50.25
C ARG A 386 -40.04 18.02 50.94
N SER A 387 -39.42 19.18 50.63
CA SER A 387 -39.71 20.28 49.67
C SER A 387 -38.52 21.20 49.28
N ARG A 388 -38.58 21.70 48.02
CA ARG A 388 -38.34 23.08 47.50
C ARG A 388 -36.92 23.69 47.26
N THR A 389 -36.76 23.98 45.96
CA THR A 389 -36.10 25.07 45.17
C THR A 389 -36.39 26.52 45.66
N PRO A 390 -35.76 27.63 45.13
CA PRO A 390 -35.39 27.85 43.71
C PRO A 390 -34.18 28.75 43.28
N ASP A 391 -33.89 28.72 41.96
CA ASP A 391 -33.10 29.70 41.17
C ASP A 391 -33.86 31.04 40.92
N PRO A 392 -33.23 32.08 40.32
CA PRO A 392 -33.33 32.22 38.84
C PRO A 392 -32.14 32.89 38.07
N SER A 393 -32.18 32.68 36.74
CA SER A 393 -31.65 33.43 35.55
C SER A 393 -31.28 34.94 35.67
N SER A 394 -30.47 35.59 34.80
CA SER A 394 -29.74 35.20 33.55
C SER A 394 -28.78 36.30 33.02
N SER A 395 -27.94 35.94 32.03
CA SER A 395 -27.42 36.77 30.90
C SER A 395 -26.48 37.98 31.14
N GLY A 396 -25.33 37.99 30.44
CA GLY A 396 -24.42 39.15 30.32
C GLY A 396 -23.25 38.88 29.35
N LEU A 397 -22.92 39.84 28.47
CA LEU A 397 -21.98 39.69 27.34
C LEU A 397 -20.51 40.09 27.64
N ALA A 398 -19.63 39.70 26.71
CA ALA A 398 -18.37 40.35 26.29
C ALA A 398 -17.00 39.86 26.80
N LEU A 399 -16.06 39.75 25.84
CA LEU A 399 -14.60 39.67 26.01
C LEU A 399 -13.99 41.09 26.00
N PRO A 400 -12.78 41.29 26.56
CA PRO A 400 -11.66 41.57 25.66
C PRO A 400 -10.31 40.92 26.06
N ARG A 401 -9.29 41.12 25.22
CA ARG A 401 -7.92 40.56 25.34
C ARG A 401 -6.95 41.52 26.06
N SER A 402 -6.01 40.99 26.86
CA SER A 402 -4.61 41.47 26.98
C SER A 402 -3.78 40.41 27.74
N ARG A 403 -2.69 39.86 27.19
CA ARG A 403 -1.29 40.36 27.21
C ARG A 403 -0.69 40.50 28.62
N THR A 404 0.12 39.50 28.99
CA THR A 404 1.09 39.55 30.09
C THR A 404 2.35 40.36 29.70
N PRO A 405 2.96 41.11 30.63
CA PRO A 405 4.29 41.71 30.45
C PRO A 405 5.40 40.89 31.12
N LEU A 406 6.60 40.91 30.51
CA LEU A 406 7.86 40.42 31.11
C LEU A 406 8.74 41.61 31.50
N SER A 407 9.11 41.72 32.77
CA SER A 407 10.35 42.35 33.30
C SER A 407 10.40 42.05 34.81
N ARG A 408 11.54 41.80 35.46
CA ARG A 408 12.72 42.66 35.63
C ARG A 408 13.87 41.82 36.23
N ALA A 409 15.12 42.28 36.12
CA ALA A 409 16.28 41.65 36.73
C ALA A 409 17.18 42.71 37.41
N GLU A 410 17.79 42.35 38.54
CA GLU A 410 18.84 43.06 39.29
C GLU A 410 19.57 41.97 40.10
N THR A 411 20.73 41.45 39.68
CA THR A 411 22.12 41.95 39.84
C THR A 411 22.66 41.98 41.27
N LEU A 412 23.64 41.11 41.54
CA LEU A 412 24.76 41.32 42.46
C LEU A 412 26.02 40.60 41.90
N VAL A 413 27.21 40.98 42.35
CA VAL A 413 28.49 40.82 41.61
C VAL A 413 29.62 40.23 42.49
N PRO A 414 30.54 39.41 41.93
CA PRO A 414 31.84 39.07 42.55
C PRO A 414 33.02 39.88 41.97
N ASP A 415 34.10 40.01 42.75
CA ASP A 415 35.25 40.91 42.50
C ASP A 415 36.30 40.37 41.46
N PRO A 416 37.21 41.22 40.94
CA PRO A 416 38.03 40.93 39.75
C PRO A 416 39.51 40.61 40.03
N SER A 417 40.24 40.16 38.99
CA SER A 417 41.67 40.47 38.83
C SER A 417 42.17 40.31 37.39
N SER A 418 43.28 41.01 37.07
CA SER A 418 44.02 41.04 35.79
C SER A 418 43.28 41.66 34.57
N ALA A 419 43.89 42.70 34.01
CA ALA A 419 43.51 43.30 32.73
C ALA A 419 44.78 43.74 31.98
N LEU A 420 44.82 43.52 30.67
CA LEU A 420 45.76 44.15 29.73
C LEU A 420 45.00 44.54 28.46
N GLN A 421 45.50 45.58 27.78
CA GLN A 421 44.71 46.40 26.85
C GLN A 421 44.87 45.97 25.39
N ALA A 422 43.78 46.06 24.62
CA ALA A 422 43.82 46.30 23.18
C ALA A 422 42.53 47.00 22.72
N SER A 423 42.64 48.09 21.96
CA SER A 423 41.54 48.75 21.27
C SER A 423 41.38 48.19 19.84
N PRO A 424 40.15 48.09 19.29
CA PRO A 424 39.93 47.52 17.97
C PRO A 424 40.43 48.44 16.85
N MET A 425 40.99 47.85 15.78
CA MET A 425 41.18 48.53 14.49
C MET A 425 40.03 48.16 13.53
N ASP A 426 39.57 49.14 12.76
CA ASP A 426 38.63 48.94 11.66
C ASP A 426 39.37 48.47 10.39
N VAL A 427 38.87 47.43 9.72
CA VAL A 427 39.52 46.79 8.57
C VAL A 427 38.65 46.96 7.32
N ARG A 428 38.68 48.17 6.75
CA ARG A 428 38.04 48.52 5.48
C ARG A 428 38.90 49.45 4.61
N ALA A 429 40.02 48.92 4.11
CA ALA A 429 40.76 49.49 2.98
C ALA A 429 41.54 48.38 2.24
N LEU A 430 41.92 48.65 0.98
CA LEU A 430 42.57 47.74 0.01
C LEU A 430 41.65 46.66 -0.61
N THR A 431 41.31 46.60 -1.90
CA THR A 431 41.25 47.49 -3.07
C THR A 431 40.88 46.61 -4.27
N GLU A 432 39.72 46.84 -4.89
CA GLU A 432 39.44 46.46 -6.31
C GLU A 432 39.99 47.57 -7.24
N PRO A 433 40.07 47.47 -8.61
CA PRO A 433 39.06 46.90 -9.53
C PRO A 433 39.67 46.25 -10.83
N PRO A 434 38.98 46.19 -12.00
CA PRO A 434 37.72 45.51 -12.31
C PRO A 434 37.80 44.54 -13.53
N VAL A 435 36.86 43.59 -13.65
CA VAL A 435 36.50 42.95 -14.94
C VAL A 435 34.97 42.85 -15.08
N LEU A 436 34.47 42.96 -16.32
CA LEU A 436 33.06 43.17 -16.68
C LEU A 436 32.14 41.99 -16.30
N ARG A 437 30.96 42.30 -15.76
CA ARG A 437 29.80 41.37 -15.71
C ARG A 437 28.88 41.60 -16.90
N VAL A 438 28.54 40.52 -17.61
CA VAL A 438 27.43 40.51 -18.59
C VAL A 438 26.10 40.37 -17.85
N VAL A 439 25.10 41.17 -18.21
CA VAL A 439 23.75 41.12 -17.64
C VAL A 439 22.86 40.20 -18.48
N SER A 440 22.43 39.08 -17.90
CA SER A 440 21.41 38.21 -18.48
C SER A 440 20.01 38.80 -18.27
N GLN A 441 19.22 38.91 -19.35
CA GLN A 441 17.85 39.43 -19.31
C GLN A 441 16.88 38.47 -18.58
N PRO A 442 15.77 38.97 -17.98
CA PRO A 442 14.72 38.13 -17.42
C PRO A 442 13.94 37.38 -18.52
N PRO A 443 13.40 36.19 -18.24
CA PRO A 443 12.62 35.42 -19.21
C PRO A 443 11.26 36.09 -19.54
N PRO A 444 10.75 35.98 -20.78
CA PRO A 444 9.49 36.57 -21.17
C PRO A 444 8.28 35.86 -20.54
N ALA A 445 7.29 36.63 -20.12
CA ALA A 445 6.06 36.11 -19.51
C ALA A 445 5.19 35.37 -20.54
N GLN A 446 4.88 34.09 -20.28
CA GLN A 446 3.93 33.32 -21.09
C GLN A 446 2.49 33.56 -20.61
N GLY A 447 1.60 33.94 -21.54
CA GLY A 447 0.23 34.35 -21.24
C GLY A 447 -0.76 33.20 -20.98
N ASN A 448 -1.69 33.41 -20.05
CA ASN A 448 -2.76 32.46 -19.73
C ASN A 448 -3.80 32.32 -20.87
N ILE A 449 -3.72 31.24 -21.66
CA ILE A 449 -4.77 30.91 -22.65
C ILE A 449 -5.82 29.98 -22.02
N LYS A 450 -6.92 30.56 -21.52
CA LYS A 450 -8.10 29.82 -21.05
C LYS A 450 -8.89 29.21 -22.23
N LYS A 451 -8.58 27.98 -22.66
CA LYS A 451 -9.46 27.22 -23.56
C LYS A 451 -10.60 26.54 -22.80
N LYS A 452 -11.76 27.20 -22.77
CA LYS A 452 -13.05 26.68 -22.27
C LYS A 452 -13.50 25.50 -23.15
N ARG A 453 -13.35 24.25 -22.68
CA ARG A 453 -13.85 23.06 -23.38
C ARG A 453 -15.32 22.83 -23.02
N ALA A 454 -16.20 22.79 -24.02
CA ALA A 454 -17.63 22.59 -23.80
C ALA A 454 -17.95 21.13 -23.41
N SER A 455 -18.92 20.97 -22.53
CA SER A 455 -19.54 19.68 -22.19
C SER A 455 -20.53 19.27 -23.29
N VAL A 456 -20.31 18.12 -23.92
CA VAL A 456 -21.33 17.49 -24.78
C VAL A 456 -22.01 16.39 -23.98
N SER A 457 -23.05 16.77 -23.23
CA SER A 457 -24.07 15.84 -22.75
C SER A 457 -24.91 15.41 -23.95
N ALA A 458 -24.78 14.15 -24.39
CA ALA A 458 -25.59 13.61 -25.45
C ALA A 458 -27.06 13.49 -24.98
N VAL A 459 -27.98 14.05 -25.77
CA VAL A 459 -29.42 13.98 -25.60
C VAL A 459 -29.96 12.88 -26.53
N GLU A 460 -30.95 12.11 -26.05
CA GLU A 460 -31.92 11.25 -26.76
C GLU A 460 -31.47 10.53 -28.05
N ALA A 461 -31.48 9.20 -28.19
CA ALA A 461 -32.44 8.19 -27.73
C ALA A 461 -33.87 8.34 -28.29
N THR A 462 -34.09 7.98 -29.56
CA THR A 462 -35.24 7.17 -30.02
C THR A 462 -35.12 6.79 -31.51
N ALA A 463 -35.91 5.78 -31.92
CA ALA A 463 -36.09 5.24 -33.28
C ALA A 463 -34.86 4.54 -33.95
N GLY A 464 -35.03 3.43 -34.68
CA GLY A 464 -36.22 2.57 -34.77
C GLY A 464 -36.27 1.70 -36.03
N ALA A 465 -36.54 0.40 -35.85
CA ALA A 465 -36.92 -0.62 -36.85
C ALA A 465 -35.93 -0.97 -38.00
N HIS A 466 -35.70 -2.27 -38.17
CA HIS A 466 -35.23 -2.87 -39.43
C HIS A 466 -36.41 -3.12 -40.37
N SER A 467 -36.25 -2.87 -41.68
CA SER A 467 -36.98 -3.57 -42.74
C SER A 467 -36.32 -3.40 -44.11
N GLY A 468 -36.32 -4.46 -44.93
CA GLY A 468 -35.93 -4.45 -46.36
C GLY A 468 -34.42 -4.28 -46.68
N GLY A 469 -33.94 -4.70 -47.86
CA GLY A 469 -34.64 -5.52 -48.87
C GLY A 469 -34.22 -5.32 -50.32
N GLY A 470 -33.03 -5.80 -50.72
CA GLY A 470 -32.66 -6.29 -52.07
C GLY A 470 -32.82 -5.42 -53.34
N GLY A 471 -31.72 -5.29 -54.10
CA GLY A 471 -31.73 -5.46 -55.57
C GLY A 471 -31.61 -4.23 -56.49
N GLY A 472 -31.04 -4.44 -57.69
CA GLY A 472 -30.94 -3.48 -58.82
C GLY A 472 -29.71 -2.55 -58.77
N MET A 473 -28.86 -2.34 -59.79
CA MET A 473 -29.02 -2.17 -61.26
C MET A 473 -29.90 -0.98 -61.65
N LEU A 474 -29.53 -0.04 -62.54
CA LEU A 474 -28.33 0.22 -63.37
C LEU A 474 -28.03 1.75 -63.31
N ALA A 475 -26.80 2.25 -63.12
CA ALA A 475 -25.66 2.33 -64.05
C ALA A 475 -25.82 3.33 -65.22
N GLN A 476 -25.00 4.40 -65.23
CA GLN A 476 -24.71 5.17 -66.45
C GLN A 476 -23.31 5.82 -66.39
N TYR A 477 -22.50 5.52 -67.42
CA TYR A 477 -21.21 6.08 -67.89
C TYR A 477 -20.43 7.05 -66.97
N VAL A 478 -19.24 6.68 -66.45
CA VAL A 478 -17.93 6.44 -67.13
C VAL A 478 -17.23 7.72 -67.60
N ALA A 479 -16.14 8.07 -66.91
CA ALA A 479 -15.07 8.92 -67.42
C ALA A 479 -13.73 8.54 -66.74
N ASP A 480 -12.82 8.01 -67.56
CA ASP A 480 -11.37 7.80 -67.39
C ASP A 480 -10.79 6.91 -66.26
N MET A 481 -9.57 6.40 -66.55
CA MET A 481 -8.81 5.42 -65.76
C MET A 481 -7.31 5.66 -65.91
N SER A 482 -6.56 5.72 -64.80
CA SER A 482 -5.11 5.44 -64.78
C SER A 482 -4.62 5.05 -63.38
N PRO A 483 -3.54 4.25 -63.26
CA PRO A 483 -3.44 3.29 -62.15
C PRO A 483 -2.65 3.77 -60.92
N ILE A 484 -2.93 3.13 -59.79
CA ILE A 484 -2.13 3.22 -58.56
C ILE A 484 -0.77 2.54 -58.79
N ALA A 485 0.33 3.25 -58.51
CA ALA A 485 1.67 2.67 -58.48
C ALA A 485 1.91 1.94 -57.14
N PRO A 486 2.53 0.74 -57.14
CA PRO A 486 2.85 0.02 -55.90
C PRO A 486 4.03 0.65 -55.15
N GLU A 487 3.98 0.69 -53.82
CA GLU A 487 5.14 1.10 -53.02
C GLU A 487 6.29 0.08 -53.08
N PRO A 488 7.56 0.52 -53.08
CA PRO A 488 8.72 -0.35 -53.17
C PRO A 488 9.06 -1.05 -51.84
N VAL A 489 9.49 -2.31 -51.93
CA VAL A 489 9.92 -3.13 -50.78
C VAL A 489 11.17 -2.52 -50.12
N ARG A 490 11.06 -2.14 -48.83
CA ARG A 490 12.17 -1.62 -48.02
C ARG A 490 13.05 -2.74 -47.44
N ASN A 491 13.90 -3.31 -48.28
CA ASN A 491 15.10 -4.00 -47.81
C ASN A 491 16.23 -2.99 -47.51
N GLU A 492 17.33 -3.46 -46.92
CA GLU A 492 18.57 -2.70 -46.60
C GLU A 492 18.50 -1.62 -45.49
N PHE A 493 18.45 -2.07 -44.23
CA PHE A 493 19.17 -1.39 -43.14
C PHE A 493 20.46 -2.17 -42.83
N GLY A 494 21.63 -1.53 -42.93
CA GLY A 494 22.92 -2.18 -42.64
C GLY A 494 24.16 -1.63 -43.39
N SER A 495 24.00 -0.74 -44.37
CA SER A 495 25.15 -0.20 -45.13
C SER A 495 25.97 0.81 -44.31
N SER A 496 27.11 0.35 -43.78
CA SER A 496 28.09 1.15 -42.99
C SER A 496 28.42 2.50 -43.63
N ASN A 497 28.62 2.52 -44.96
CA ASN A 497 29.09 3.70 -45.71
C ASN A 497 28.09 4.87 -45.80
N LYS A 498 26.87 4.74 -45.27
CA LYS A 498 25.93 5.86 -45.09
C LYS A 498 26.03 6.52 -43.72
N ILE A 499 26.49 5.83 -42.68
CA ILE A 499 26.58 6.38 -41.30
C ILE A 499 27.74 7.38 -41.21
N ALA A 500 28.89 7.04 -41.79
CA ALA A 500 30.08 7.91 -41.86
C ALA A 500 29.87 9.25 -42.61
N ARG A 501 28.72 9.46 -43.27
CA ARG A 501 28.35 10.72 -43.92
C ARG A 501 27.52 11.67 -43.04
N MET A 502 27.10 11.24 -41.85
CA MET A 502 26.31 12.06 -40.91
C MET A 502 27.06 12.39 -39.61
N PHE A 503 28.21 11.77 -39.36
CA PHE A 503 29.03 11.99 -38.16
C PHE A 503 30.54 12.04 -38.51
N PRO A 504 31.03 13.09 -39.19
CA PRO A 504 32.44 13.21 -39.58
C PRO A 504 33.42 13.26 -38.39
N GLU A 505 32.95 13.59 -37.18
CA GLU A 505 33.79 13.62 -35.97
C GLU A 505 34.08 12.23 -35.36
N LEU A 506 33.50 11.15 -35.89
CA LEU A 506 33.78 9.77 -35.46
C LEU A 506 34.87 9.06 -36.28
N ALA A 507 35.66 9.80 -37.07
CA ALA A 507 36.64 9.24 -38.01
C ALA A 507 38.07 9.77 -37.78
N LEU A 508 38.53 9.93 -36.52
CA LEU A 508 39.91 10.32 -36.23
C LEU A 508 40.42 10.00 -34.79
N GLN A 509 40.42 8.72 -34.39
CA GLN A 509 41.45 8.11 -33.51
C GLN A 509 41.35 6.58 -33.51
#